data_AF-A0AAU9RSE0-F1
#
_entry.id   AF-A0AAU9RSE0-F1
#
_cell.length_a   1.000
_cell.length_b   1.000
_cell.length_c   1.000
_cell.angle_alpha   90.00
_cell.angle_beta   90.00
_cell.angle_gamma   90.00
#
_symmetry.space_group_name_H-M   'P 1'
#
loop_
_entity.id
_entity.type
_entity.pdbx_description
1 polymer ?
#
loop_
_entity_poly.entity_id
_entity_poly.type
_entity_poly.pdbx_seq_one_letter_code
_entity_poly.pdbx_strand_id
1 'polypeptide(L)'
;MSHRIKSRIPEQLGKLQDGRVVAVKRLYENNFKRVEQFMNEVEILTKLRHDNLVTLYGCTSKRSRELLLVYEYIPNGTVADHLTASGPTLVCSPGRSG
;
A
#
# COMPACT_ATOMS: atom_id res chain seq x y z
N MET A 1 -12.23 10.31 7.12
CA MET A 1 -10.88 10.27 7.73
C MET A 1 -9.95 9.54 6.78
N SER A 2 -9.20 10.32 5.99
CA SER A 2 -8.29 9.87 4.94
C SER A 2 -7.13 9.07 5.54
N HIS A 3 -7.32 7.77 5.70
CA HIS A 3 -6.22 6.84 5.85
C HIS A 3 -5.48 6.77 4.51
N ARG A 4 -4.52 7.70 4.34
CA ARG A 4 -3.23 7.50 3.67
C ARG A 4 -3.33 6.45 2.54
N ILE A 5 -3.99 6.83 1.44
CA ILE A 5 -4.29 5.94 0.34
C ILE A 5 -2.98 5.31 -0.15
N LYS A 6 -2.79 4.02 0.16
CA LYS A 6 -1.85 3.11 -0.49
C LYS A 6 -0.35 3.43 -0.41
N SER A 7 0.12 4.39 0.41
CA SER A 7 1.52 4.86 0.39
C SER A 7 2.59 3.81 0.81
N ARG A 8 2.23 2.53 0.93
CA ARG A 8 3.15 1.45 1.29
C ARG A 8 2.63 0.08 0.87
N ILE A 9 2.56 -0.18 -0.44
CA ILE A 9 2.41 -1.55 -0.94
C ILE A 9 3.58 -1.81 -1.90
N PRO A 10 4.54 -2.73 -1.62
CA PRO A 10 4.72 -3.63 -0.46
C PRO A 10 6.12 -3.68 0.17
N GLU A 11 6.19 -4.46 1.26
CA GLU A 11 7.36 -4.82 2.06
C GLU A 11 8.14 -6.06 1.50
N GLN A 12 7.71 -6.66 0.36
CA GLN A 12 8.46 -7.69 -0.38
C GLN A 12 7.99 -7.83 -1.84
N LEU A 13 8.92 -8.17 -2.75
CA LEU A 13 8.65 -8.49 -4.17
C LEU A 13 8.48 -10.01 -4.36
N GLY A 14 7.64 -10.38 -5.33
CA GLY A 14 7.46 -11.78 -5.76
C GLY A 14 7.44 -11.90 -7.29
N LYS A 15 7.44 -13.15 -7.77
CA LYS A 15 7.29 -13.47 -9.20
C LYS A 15 6.25 -14.57 -9.36
N LEU A 16 5.22 -14.33 -10.17
CA LEU A 16 4.22 -15.34 -10.52
C LEU A 16 4.77 -16.35 -11.52
N GLN A 17 4.09 -17.49 -11.67
CA GLN A 17 4.50 -18.55 -12.61
C GLN A 17 4.52 -18.09 -14.06
N ASP A 18 3.68 -17.12 -14.43
CA ASP A 18 3.65 -16.49 -15.76
C ASP A 18 4.76 -15.44 -15.97
N GLY A 19 5.63 -15.24 -14.98
CA GLY A 19 6.76 -14.34 -15.05
C GLY A 19 6.49 -12.92 -14.57
N ARG A 20 5.25 -12.55 -14.27
CA ARG A 20 4.92 -11.21 -13.77
C ARG A 20 5.55 -10.94 -12.42
N VAL A 21 6.19 -9.78 -12.28
CA VAL A 21 6.70 -9.26 -11.00
C VAL A 21 5.52 -8.68 -10.22
N VAL A 22 5.42 -9.05 -8.95
CA VAL A 22 4.30 -8.68 -8.10
C VAL A 22 4.73 -8.07 -6.78
N ALA A 23 3.80 -7.30 -6.25
CA ALA A 23 3.89 -6.61 -5.00
C ALA A 23 3.14 -7.43 -3.92
N VAL A 24 3.80 -7.88 -2.84
CA VAL A 24 3.18 -8.73 -1.80
C VAL A 24 3.10 -8.02 -0.46
N LYS A 25 1.88 -7.73 0.01
CA LYS A 25 1.64 -7.13 1.33
C LYS A 25 1.18 -8.20 2.31
N ARG A 26 1.94 -8.39 3.38
CA ARG A 26 1.61 -9.30 4.48
C ARG A 26 0.95 -8.52 5.62
N LEU A 27 -0.15 -9.06 6.13
CA LEU A 27 -0.85 -8.55 7.30
C LEU A 27 -0.78 -9.62 8.40
N TYR A 28 -0.24 -9.25 9.55
CA TYR A 28 -0.11 -10.16 10.70
C TYR A 28 -1.45 -10.33 11.41
N GLU A 29 -1.83 -11.59 11.64
CA GLU A 29 -3.10 -12.02 12.23
C GLU A 29 -3.08 -11.92 13.77
N ASN A 30 -2.91 -10.71 14.31
CA ASN A 30 -2.97 -10.50 15.77
C ASN A 30 -4.09 -9.56 16.21
N ASN A 31 -4.93 -9.07 15.28
CA ASN A 31 -5.98 -8.12 15.62
C ASN A 31 -7.17 -8.18 14.65
N PHE A 32 -8.40 -8.30 15.16
CA PHE A 32 -9.65 -8.26 14.38
C PHE A 32 -9.72 -7.07 13.41
N LYS A 33 -9.21 -5.90 13.80
CA LYS A 33 -9.16 -4.70 12.97
C LYS A 33 -8.33 -4.89 11.69
N ARG A 34 -7.30 -5.75 11.72
CA ARG A 34 -6.47 -6.03 10.53
C ARG A 34 -7.20 -6.94 9.54
N VAL A 35 -7.97 -7.90 10.05
CA VAL A 35 -8.84 -8.76 9.22
C VAL A 35 -9.92 -7.92 8.53
N GLU A 36 -10.51 -6.97 9.25
CA GLU A 36 -11.48 -6.03 8.67
C GLU A 36 -10.85 -5.16 7.58
N GLN A 37 -9.65 -4.61 7.83
CA GLN A 37 -8.91 -3.84 6.83
C GLN A 37 -8.56 -4.67 5.59
N PHE A 38 -8.15 -5.92 5.78
CA PHE A 38 -7.90 -6.86 4.68
C PHE A 38 -9.16 -7.05 3.84
N MET A 39 -10.29 -7.36 4.49
CA MET A 39 -11.56 -7.59 3.81
C MET A 39 -12.05 -6.37 3.04
N ASN A 40 -12.00 -5.20 3.67
CA ASN A 40 -12.38 -3.96 3.01
C ASN A 40 -11.49 -3.67 1.79
N GLU A 41 -10.17 -3.91 1.91
CA GLU A 41 -9.24 -3.71 0.80
C GLU A 41 -9.50 -4.68 -0.37
N VAL A 42 -9.78 -5.96 -0.07
CA VAL A 42 -10.19 -6.95 -1.09
C VAL A 42 -11.51 -6.53 -1.74
N GLU A 43 -12.52 -6.17 -0.95
CA GLU A 43 -13.84 -5.80 -1.47
C GLU A 43 -13.78 -4.61 -2.42
N ILE A 44 -13.06 -3.56 -2.05
CA ILE A 44 -12.95 -2.35 -2.87
C ILE A 44 -12.22 -2.64 -4.18
N LEU A 45 -11.07 -3.34 -4.12
CA LEU A 45 -10.21 -3.53 -5.29
C LEU A 45 -10.70 -4.62 -6.24
N THR A 46 -11.47 -5.59 -5.74
CA THR A 46 -12.13 -6.57 -6.61
C THR A 46 -13.26 -5.94 -7.41
N LYS A 47 -13.90 -4.90 -6.88
CA LYS A 47 -15.00 -4.16 -7.54
C LYS A 47 -14.52 -3.02 -8.44
N LEU A 48 -13.33 -2.47 -8.20
CA LEU A 48 -12.79 -1.31 -8.92
C LEU A 48 -11.57 -1.70 -9.74
N ARG A 49 -11.76 -1.93 -11.04
CA ARG A 49 -10.69 -2.19 -12.01
C ARG A 49 -10.60 -1.03 -13.01
N HIS A 50 -9.49 -0.31 -13.00
CA HIS A 50 -9.25 0.85 -13.84
C HIS A 50 -7.73 1.07 -14.00
N ASP A 51 -7.29 1.61 -15.13
CA ASP A 51 -5.85 1.76 -15.46
C ASP A 51 -5.08 2.64 -14.45
N ASN A 52 -5.76 3.63 -13.88
CA ASN A 52 -5.20 4.52 -12.85
C ASN A 52 -5.30 3.97 -11.42
N LEU A 53 -5.73 2.72 -11.24
CA LEU A 53 -5.80 2.04 -9.95
C LEU A 53 -4.95 0.77 -9.99
N VAL A 54 -4.19 0.53 -8.91
CA VAL A 54 -3.39 -0.68 -8.80
C VAL A 54 -4.27 -1.93 -8.89
N THR A 55 -3.88 -2.87 -9.75
CA THR A 55 -4.60 -4.13 -9.90
C THR A 55 -4.30 -5.07 -8.72
N LEU A 56 -5.35 -5.59 -8.08
CA LEU A 56 -5.23 -6.74 -7.17
C LEU A 56 -5.28 -8.02 -8.00
N TYR A 57 -4.22 -8.83 -7.95
CA TYR A 57 -4.19 -10.13 -8.63
C TYR A 57 -4.80 -11.24 -7.78
N GLY A 58 -4.67 -11.16 -6.46
CA GLY A 58 -5.26 -12.15 -5.57
C GLY A 58 -4.93 -11.92 -4.11
N CYS A 59 -5.48 -12.78 -3.26
CA CYS A 59 -5.27 -12.77 -1.83
C CYS A 59 -5.35 -14.19 -1.24
N THR A 60 -4.87 -14.37 -0.02
CA THR A 60 -5.11 -15.62 0.73
C THR A 60 -6.55 -15.71 1.23
N SER A 61 -6.95 -16.89 1.72
CA SER A 61 -8.27 -17.08 2.31
C SER A 61 -8.39 -16.35 3.65
N LYS A 62 -9.61 -15.91 4.01
CA LYS A 62 -9.92 -15.35 5.34
C LYS A 62 -9.50 -16.27 6.50
N ARG A 63 -9.52 -17.59 6.26
CA ARG A 63 -9.21 -18.61 7.26
C ARG A 63 -7.71 -18.97 7.30
N SER A 64 -6.90 -18.36 6.45
CA SER A 64 -5.45 -18.57 6.43
C SER A 64 -4.81 -17.79 7.59
N ARG A 65 -3.86 -18.44 8.28
CA ARG A 65 -3.06 -17.80 9.36
C ARG A 65 -2.29 -16.56 8.89
N GLU A 66 -2.02 -16.49 7.60
CA GLU A 66 -1.33 -15.38 6.96
C GLU A 66 -2.24 -14.74 5.93
N LEU A 67 -2.53 -13.45 6.14
CA LEU A 67 -3.31 -12.64 5.23
C LEU A 67 -2.35 -11.93 4.27
N LEU A 68 -2.35 -12.36 3.01
CA LEU A 68 -1.50 -11.81 1.96
C LEU A 68 -2.37 -11.18 0.88
N LEU A 69 -1.92 -10.02 0.39
CA LEU A 69 -2.49 -9.34 -0.76
C LEU A 69 -1.42 -9.23 -1.84
N VAL A 70 -1.75 -9.68 -3.05
CA VAL A 70 -0.84 -9.72 -4.21
C VAL A 70 -1.32 -8.72 -5.24
N TYR A 71 -0.48 -7.76 -5.56
CA TYR A 71 -0.78 -6.64 -6.44
C TYR A 71 0.16 -6.59 -7.63
N GLU A 72 -0.25 -5.81 -8.63
CA GLU A 72 0.65 -5.26 -9.63
C GLU A 72 1.80 -4.48 -8.98
N TYR A 73 3.01 -4.71 -9.47
CA TYR A 73 4.19 -3.96 -9.06
C TYR A 73 4.29 -2.64 -9.82
N ILE A 74 4.42 -1.53 -9.09
CA ILE A 74 4.62 -0.19 -9.65
C ILE A 74 6.09 0.22 -9.44
N PRO A 75 6.92 0.26 -10.50
CA PRO A 75 8.36 0.47 -10.36
C PRO A 75 8.73 1.90 -9.96
N ASN A 76 7.90 2.88 -10.31
CA ASN A 76 8.18 4.30 -10.08
C ASN A 76 7.88 4.75 -8.65
N GLY A 77 7.55 3.84 -7.74
CA GLY A 77 7.24 4.18 -6.35
C GLY A 77 5.96 5.01 -6.21
N THR A 78 5.84 5.67 -5.06
CA THR A 78 4.68 6.48 -4.71
C THR A 78 4.90 7.95 -5.07
N VAL A 79 3.82 8.70 -5.26
CA VAL A 79 3.91 10.16 -5.46
C VAL A 79 4.63 10.85 -4.29
N ALA A 80 4.47 10.34 -3.07
CA ALA A 80 5.17 10.87 -1.90
C ALA A 80 6.69 10.81 -2.06
N ASP A 81 7.23 9.72 -2.63
CA ASP A 81 8.66 9.55 -2.86
C ASP A 81 9.23 10.67 -3.75
N HIS A 82 8.42 11.15 -4.71
CA HIS A 82 8.80 12.21 -5.64
C HIS A 82 8.58 13.63 -5.09
N LEU A 83 7.70 13.82 -4.11
CA LEU A 83 7.43 15.13 -3.52
C LEU A 83 8.46 15.55 -2.46
N THR A 84 9.14 14.60 -1.82
CA THR A 84 10.18 14.89 -0.80
C THR A 84 11.55 15.26 -1.37
N ALA A 85 11.71 15.37 -2.69
CA ALA A 85 13.02 15.57 -3.34
C ALA A 85 13.33 17.02 -3.79
N SER A 86 12.49 18.03 -3.51
CA SER A 86 12.83 19.41 -3.88
C SER A 86 12.20 20.48 -2.98
N GLY A 87 12.97 20.95 -2.00
CA GLY A 87 12.72 22.23 -1.31
C GLY A 87 13.66 22.39 -0.12
N PRO A 88 14.37 23.53 0.04
CA PRO A 88 15.13 23.79 1.25
C PRO A 88 14.14 23.75 2.42
N THR A 89 14.51 23.06 3.48
CA THR A 89 13.80 23.13 4.76
C THR A 89 13.65 24.60 5.13
N LEU A 90 12.46 25.18 4.94
CA LEU A 90 12.11 26.43 5.59
C LEU A 90 11.99 26.11 7.07
N VAL A 91 13.13 26.18 7.76
CA VAL A 91 13.18 26.27 9.21
C VAL A 91 12.47 27.57 9.57
N CYS A 92 11.23 27.46 10.04
CA CYS A 92 10.56 28.57 10.68
C CYS A 92 11.29 28.78 12.02
N SER A 93 12.26 29.70 12.05
CA SER A 93 12.91 30.12 13.28
C SER A 93 11.85 30.67 14.23
N PRO A 94 11.80 30.24 15.50
CA PRO A 94 10.82 30.78 16.45
C PRO A 94 11.05 32.28 16.59
N GLY A 95 10.01 33.06 16.29
CA GLY A 95 10.00 34.50 16.46
C GLY A 95 10.37 34.86 17.88
N ARG A 96 11.39 35.70 18.03
CA ARG A 96 11.84 36.26 19.29
C ARG A 96 10.79 37.29 19.72
N SER A 97 9.95 36.95 20.67
CA SER A 97 9.02 37.88 21.31
C SER A 97 9.84 38.98 22.00
N GLY A 98 9.69 40.22 21.53
CA GLY A 98 10.04 41.42 22.28
C GLY A 98 8.86 41.87 23.14
#